data_AF-A0A7Y9HSW9-F1
#
_entry.id   AF-A0A7Y9HSW9-F1
#
_cell.length_a   1.000
_cell.length_b   1.000
_cell.length_c   1.000
_cell.angle_alpha   90.00
_cell.angle_beta   90.00
_cell.angle_gamma   90.00
#
_symmetry.space_group_name_H-M   'P 1'
#
loop_
_entity.id
_entity.type
_entity.pdbx_description
1 polymer ?
#
loop_
_entity_poly.entity_id
_entity_poly.type
_entity_poly.pdbx_seq_one_letter_code
_entity_poly.pdbx_strand_id
1 'polypeptide(L)'
;MMNKVSATLAAAGGLLMLAGCGSVVRVDEVTADKMGYLNKKFPASSLSQAITAKLPATGNGELGFRQLVIKFDGSDEDSTGKKESWQRTITYVNQGNGLTQQISEGSSNGIAFGLDYTLSYRGLFGFKWQTVPLRGTLTSMIYEVKEVSRLDPIPAVAGQSFEFAYTSGTEQQIAGYHASKRECKTTGSRPASDIYAKLSGQALTFDCDTISNNTVQSRSKWALLPGYGIAVILESTTSARKAVFRVVDIQG
;
A
#
# COMPACT_ATOMS: atom_id res chain seq x y z
N MET A 1 9.57 -0.36 78.89
CA MET A 1 10.34 -1.01 77.80
C MET A 1 9.44 -1.15 76.59
N MET A 2 9.49 -0.17 75.68
CA MET A 2 8.75 -0.18 74.42
C MET A 2 9.56 -0.93 73.38
N ASN A 3 9.00 -1.98 72.79
CA ASN A 3 9.55 -2.54 71.56
C ASN A 3 8.53 -3.42 70.83
N LYS A 4 8.04 -2.93 69.69
CA LYS A 4 8.26 -3.49 68.35
C LYS A 4 7.11 -3.11 67.41
N VAL A 5 7.44 -2.19 66.51
CA VAL A 5 6.72 -1.90 65.28
C VAL A 5 6.85 -3.10 64.35
N SER A 6 5.75 -3.54 63.73
CA SER A 6 5.78 -4.42 62.57
C SER A 6 4.83 -3.83 61.54
N ALA A 7 5.41 -3.05 60.63
CA ALA A 7 4.71 -2.46 59.50
C ALA A 7 4.73 -3.43 58.32
N THR A 8 3.55 -3.64 57.78
CA THR A 8 3.15 -4.46 56.64
C THR A 8 3.92 -4.06 55.37
N LEU A 9 4.56 -5.02 54.69
CA LEU A 9 4.99 -4.90 53.30
C LEU A 9 4.24 -5.95 52.47
N ALA A 10 3.21 -5.52 51.75
CA ALA A 10 2.59 -6.30 50.68
C ALA A 10 2.72 -5.48 49.39
N ALA A 11 3.90 -5.51 48.78
CA ALA A 11 4.10 -5.03 47.42
C ALA A 11 3.81 -6.20 46.46
N ALA A 12 2.56 -6.32 46.02
CA ALA A 12 2.21 -7.18 44.88
C ALA A 12 2.73 -6.51 43.60
N GLY A 13 4.02 -6.72 43.32
CA GLY A 13 4.69 -6.29 42.10
C GLY A 13 4.10 -6.99 40.88
N GLY A 14 3.71 -6.18 39.89
CA GLY A 14 3.03 -6.60 38.69
C GLY A 14 3.86 -7.52 37.80
N LEU A 15 3.16 -8.49 37.21
CA LEU A 15 3.50 -9.11 35.94
C LEU A 15 2.45 -8.65 34.93
N LEU A 16 2.59 -7.40 34.47
CA LEU A 16 2.04 -7.02 33.18
C LEU A 16 2.82 -7.82 32.14
N MET A 17 2.26 -8.97 31.75
CA MET A 17 2.70 -9.73 30.60
C MET A 17 2.66 -8.79 29.39
N LEU A 18 3.80 -8.22 29.04
CA LEU A 18 4.07 -7.64 27.73
C LEU A 18 4.10 -8.78 26.70
N ALA A 19 2.95 -9.41 26.47
CA ALA A 19 2.71 -10.18 25.27
C ALA A 19 2.55 -9.19 24.12
N GLY A 20 3.65 -8.52 23.75
CA GLY A 20 3.79 -7.82 22.49
C GLY A 20 3.88 -8.85 21.37
N CYS A 21 2.79 -9.58 21.12
CA CYS A 21 2.67 -10.50 20.00
C CYS A 21 2.79 -9.67 18.71
N GLY A 22 3.87 -9.91 17.98
CA GLY A 22 4.35 -9.03 16.91
C GLY A 22 3.42 -8.90 15.70
N SER A 23 3.75 -7.92 14.85
CA SER A 23 3.18 -7.74 13.50
C SER A 23 3.56 -8.86 12.53
N VAL A 24 4.49 -9.74 12.93
CA VAL A 24 4.90 -10.91 12.16
C VAL A 24 4.03 -12.09 12.57
N VAL A 25 3.39 -12.70 11.58
CA VAL A 25 2.57 -13.91 11.75
C VAL A 25 3.07 -15.02 10.84
N ARG A 26 2.57 -16.24 11.03
CA ARG A 26 2.90 -17.35 10.15
C ARG A 26 2.20 -17.17 8.80
N VAL A 27 2.86 -17.56 7.72
CA VAL A 27 2.31 -17.45 6.36
C VAL A 27 1.03 -18.27 6.20
N ASP A 28 0.94 -19.43 6.83
CA ASP A 28 -0.26 -20.29 6.78
C ASP A 28 -1.47 -19.67 7.47
N GLU A 29 -1.26 -18.90 8.54
CA GLU A 29 -2.34 -18.13 9.18
C GLU A 29 -2.92 -17.09 8.22
N VAL A 30 -2.07 -16.42 7.43
CA VAL A 30 -2.52 -15.43 6.44
C VAL A 30 -3.23 -16.10 5.28
N THR A 31 -2.69 -17.20 4.76
CA THR A 31 -3.23 -17.85 3.56
C THR A 31 -4.48 -18.67 3.83
N ALA A 32 -4.74 -19.08 5.07
CA ALA A 32 -5.96 -19.78 5.47
C ALA A 32 -7.23 -18.94 5.24
N ASP A 33 -7.16 -17.63 5.47
CA ASP A 33 -8.26 -16.68 5.19
C ASP A 33 -7.70 -15.32 4.78
N LYS A 34 -7.36 -15.20 3.50
CA LYS A 34 -6.73 -13.99 2.94
C LYS A 34 -7.60 -12.74 3.11
N MET A 35 -8.91 -12.86 2.90
CA MET A 35 -9.84 -11.72 2.98
C MET A 35 -10.15 -11.35 4.42
N GLY A 36 -10.33 -12.33 5.31
CA GLY A 36 -10.44 -12.08 6.74
C GLY A 36 -9.19 -11.40 7.30
N TYR A 37 -7.99 -11.83 6.85
CA TYR A 37 -6.75 -11.16 7.20
C TYR A 37 -6.70 -9.70 6.73
N LEU A 38 -7.04 -9.43 5.45
CA LEU A 38 -7.13 -8.09 4.90
C LEU A 38 -8.07 -7.19 5.72
N ASN A 39 -9.29 -7.67 5.97
CA ASN A 39 -10.32 -6.94 6.72
C ASN A 39 -9.89 -6.65 8.16
N LYS A 40 -9.19 -7.59 8.80
CA LYS A 40 -8.73 -7.47 10.19
C LYS A 40 -7.54 -6.52 10.34
N LYS A 41 -6.57 -6.56 9.42
CA LYS A 41 -5.28 -5.89 9.59
C LYS A 41 -5.15 -4.56 8.85
N PHE A 42 -5.96 -4.35 7.81
CA PHE A 42 -5.91 -3.16 6.95
C PHE A 42 -7.25 -2.41 6.85
N PRO A 43 -8.13 -2.33 7.88
CA PRO A 43 -9.37 -1.57 7.77
C PRO A 43 -9.10 -0.07 7.67
N ALA A 44 -10.00 0.70 7.04
CA ALA A 44 -9.85 2.17 7.04
C ALA A 44 -9.82 2.77 8.45
N SER A 45 -10.46 2.11 9.42
CA SER A 45 -10.41 2.47 10.84
C SER A 45 -9.04 2.27 11.50
N SER A 46 -8.06 1.64 10.83
CA SER A 46 -6.69 1.57 11.34
C SER A 46 -5.91 2.87 11.12
N LEU A 47 -6.42 3.82 10.35
CA LEU A 47 -5.79 5.13 10.20
C LEU A 47 -6.09 6.00 11.42
N SER A 48 -5.07 6.74 11.87
CA SER A 48 -5.28 7.74 12.92
C SER A 48 -6.18 8.87 12.41
N GLN A 49 -6.91 9.51 13.33
CA GLN A 49 -7.74 10.66 12.99
C GLN A 49 -6.94 11.79 12.32
N ALA A 50 -5.67 11.97 12.73
CA ALA A 50 -4.77 12.95 12.16
C ALA A 50 -4.46 12.67 10.67
N ILE A 51 -4.34 11.40 10.27
CA ILE A 51 -4.16 11.01 8.86
C ILE A 51 -5.48 11.16 8.11
N THR A 52 -6.59 10.66 8.67
CA THR A 52 -7.91 10.73 8.03
C THR A 52 -8.35 12.16 7.75
N ALA A 53 -8.06 13.11 8.66
CA ALA A 53 -8.36 14.53 8.48
C ALA A 53 -7.56 15.20 7.35
N LYS A 54 -6.46 14.59 6.89
CA LYS A 54 -5.64 15.09 5.78
C LYS A 54 -6.01 14.48 4.44
N LEU A 55 -6.89 13.48 4.39
CA LEU A 55 -7.37 12.92 3.13
C LEU A 55 -7.99 14.05 2.29
N PRO A 56 -7.60 14.18 1.00
CA PRO A 56 -8.25 15.15 0.15
C PRO A 56 -9.74 14.89 0.14
N ALA A 57 -10.54 15.97 0.15
CA ALA A 57 -11.95 15.89 -0.20
C ALA A 57 -12.10 15.15 -1.55
N THR A 58 -13.28 14.64 -1.85
CA THR A 58 -13.59 13.78 -3.02
C THR A 58 -13.39 14.46 -4.40
N GLY A 59 -12.47 15.42 -4.54
CA GLY A 59 -12.14 16.14 -5.78
C GLY A 59 -11.82 15.27 -7.00
N ASN A 60 -11.57 13.95 -6.84
CA ASN A 60 -11.48 13.00 -7.96
C ASN A 60 -12.63 11.96 -7.96
N GLY A 61 -13.81 12.33 -7.45
CA GLY A 61 -15.01 11.50 -7.36
C GLY A 61 -14.96 10.41 -6.27
N GLU A 62 -16.10 9.80 -6.02
CA GLU A 62 -16.20 8.55 -5.27
C GLU A 62 -15.67 7.38 -6.10
N LEU A 63 -15.30 6.28 -5.44
CA LEU A 63 -14.89 5.06 -6.13
C LEU A 63 -16.14 4.34 -6.67
N GLY A 64 -16.18 4.10 -7.98
CA GLY A 64 -17.36 3.56 -8.68
C GLY A 64 -17.61 2.06 -8.49
N PHE A 65 -17.03 1.44 -7.47
CA PHE A 65 -17.11 0.00 -7.24
C PHE A 65 -17.19 -0.32 -5.75
N ARG A 66 -17.74 -1.49 -5.40
CA ARG A 66 -17.60 -2.06 -4.06
C ARG A 66 -16.34 -2.91 -3.96
N GLN A 67 -16.15 -3.77 -4.95
CA GLN A 67 -14.96 -4.59 -5.13
C GLN A 67 -14.54 -4.54 -6.59
N LEU A 68 -13.24 -4.48 -6.86
CA LEU A 68 -12.68 -4.45 -8.20
C LEU A 68 -11.50 -5.41 -8.26
N VAL A 69 -11.47 -6.28 -9.26
CA VAL A 69 -10.39 -7.24 -9.50
C VAL A 69 -9.72 -6.86 -10.81
N ILE A 70 -8.41 -6.62 -10.77
CA ILE A 70 -7.60 -6.30 -11.95
C ILE A 70 -6.52 -7.37 -12.09
N LYS A 71 -6.42 -7.95 -13.29
CA LYS A 71 -5.33 -8.88 -13.63
C LYS A 71 -4.32 -8.18 -14.50
N PHE A 72 -3.06 -8.45 -14.21
CA PHE A 72 -1.91 -7.93 -14.93
C PHE A 72 -1.05 -9.08 -15.44
N ASP A 73 -0.60 -8.95 -16.67
CA ASP A 73 0.66 -9.57 -17.09
C ASP A 73 1.79 -8.59 -16.79
N GLY A 74 2.90 -9.10 -16.30
CA GLY A 74 4.07 -8.30 -15.97
C GLY A 74 5.38 -8.92 -16.44
N SER A 75 6.35 -8.06 -16.62
CA SER A 75 7.72 -8.45 -16.91
C SER A 75 8.70 -7.57 -16.16
N ASP A 76 9.71 -8.19 -15.57
CA ASP A 76 10.86 -7.53 -14.99
C ASP A 76 12.09 -7.72 -15.89
N GLU A 77 12.92 -6.70 -15.97
CA GLU A 77 14.27 -6.74 -16.53
C GLU A 77 15.23 -6.21 -15.46
N ASP A 78 16.20 -7.04 -15.05
CA ASP A 78 17.21 -6.63 -14.08
C ASP A 78 18.37 -5.86 -14.72
N SER A 79 19.30 -5.36 -13.89
CA SER A 79 20.47 -4.61 -14.36
C SER A 79 21.45 -5.42 -15.23
N THR A 80 21.32 -6.75 -15.27
CA THR A 80 22.08 -7.64 -16.15
C THR A 80 21.37 -7.92 -17.47
N GLY A 81 20.14 -7.40 -17.64
CA GLY A 81 19.28 -7.64 -18.80
C GLY A 81 18.49 -8.95 -18.70
N LYS A 82 18.55 -9.66 -17.58
CA LYS A 82 17.76 -10.89 -17.38
C LYS A 82 16.28 -10.52 -17.27
N LYS A 83 15.45 -11.23 -18.03
CA LYS A 83 14.00 -11.01 -18.08
C LYS A 83 13.24 -12.10 -17.36
N GLU A 84 12.25 -11.71 -16.57
CA GLU A 84 11.32 -12.61 -15.91
C GLU A 84 9.89 -12.15 -16.16
N SER A 85 8.98 -13.10 -16.39
CA SER A 85 7.56 -12.82 -16.56
C SER A 85 6.75 -13.37 -15.40
N TRP A 86 5.69 -12.64 -15.06
CA TRP A 86 4.81 -12.97 -13.97
C TRP A 86 3.40 -12.47 -14.24
N GLN A 87 2.46 -12.96 -13.47
CA GLN A 87 1.08 -12.52 -13.45
C GLN A 87 0.74 -11.98 -12.08
N ARG A 88 -0.08 -10.93 -12.01
CA ARG A 88 -0.53 -10.36 -10.74
C ARG A 88 -2.04 -10.15 -10.79
N THR A 89 -2.73 -10.62 -9.77
CA THR A 89 -4.15 -10.31 -9.55
C THR A 89 -4.26 -9.38 -8.37
N ILE A 90 -4.89 -8.23 -8.55
CA ILE A 90 -5.11 -7.25 -7.49
C ILE A 90 -6.60 -7.13 -7.24
N THR A 91 -7.03 -7.38 -6.01
CA THR A 91 -8.40 -7.15 -5.55
C THR A 91 -8.43 -5.91 -4.67
N TYR A 92 -9.21 -4.91 -5.09
CA TYR A 92 -9.51 -3.70 -4.35
C TYR A 92 -10.88 -3.82 -3.68
N VAL A 93 -10.98 -3.40 -2.43
CA VAL A 93 -12.26 -3.23 -1.72
C VAL A 93 -12.39 -1.77 -1.32
N ASN A 94 -13.45 -1.13 -1.78
CA ASN A 94 -13.74 0.27 -1.50
C ASN A 94 -14.06 0.49 -0.02
N GLN A 95 -13.38 1.45 0.61
CA GLN A 95 -13.55 1.83 2.02
C GLN A 95 -14.10 3.26 2.20
N GLY A 96 -14.54 3.91 1.11
CA GLY A 96 -15.01 5.29 1.08
C GLY A 96 -13.86 6.30 1.07
N ASN A 97 -14.17 7.57 0.75
CA ASN A 97 -13.21 8.69 0.75
C ASN A 97 -11.92 8.44 -0.07
N GLY A 98 -12.04 7.66 -1.15
CA GLY A 98 -10.91 7.27 -1.99
C GLY A 98 -9.98 6.22 -1.36
N LEU A 99 -10.29 5.70 -0.17
CA LEU A 99 -9.54 4.61 0.45
C LEU A 99 -9.93 3.26 -0.14
N THR A 100 -8.94 2.41 -0.34
CA THR A 100 -9.11 1.01 -0.74
C THR A 100 -8.25 0.10 0.11
N GLN A 101 -8.83 -1.01 0.54
CA GLN A 101 -8.08 -2.20 0.88
C GLN A 101 -7.65 -2.91 -0.39
N GLN A 102 -6.48 -3.53 -0.37
CA GLN A 102 -5.89 -4.23 -1.49
C GLN A 102 -5.25 -5.54 -1.02
N ILE A 103 -5.51 -6.62 -1.75
CA ILE A 103 -4.65 -7.80 -1.80
C ILE A 103 -4.13 -7.96 -3.23
N SER A 104 -2.82 -8.12 -3.37
CA SER A 104 -2.13 -8.36 -4.64
C SER A 104 -1.45 -9.72 -4.59
N GLU A 105 -1.86 -10.64 -5.46
CA GLU A 105 -1.32 -11.99 -5.55
C GLU A 105 -0.41 -12.11 -6.78
N GLY A 106 0.87 -12.39 -6.55
CA GLY A 106 1.85 -12.60 -7.60
C GLY A 106 2.05 -14.09 -7.90
N SER A 107 2.10 -14.44 -9.19
CA SER A 107 2.41 -15.80 -9.65
C SER A 107 3.37 -15.79 -10.82
N SER A 108 4.15 -16.85 -10.96
CA SER A 108 5.02 -17.10 -12.12
C SER A 108 4.98 -18.58 -12.46
N ASN A 109 4.85 -18.91 -13.75
CA ASN A 109 4.65 -20.28 -14.23
C ASN A 109 3.50 -21.02 -13.50
N GLY A 110 2.41 -20.31 -13.22
CA GLY A 110 1.24 -20.86 -12.51
C GLY A 110 1.42 -21.07 -11.01
N ILE A 111 2.59 -20.73 -10.44
CA ILE A 111 2.89 -20.90 -9.01
C ILE A 111 2.87 -19.54 -8.33
N ALA A 112 2.06 -19.40 -7.28
CA ALA A 112 2.02 -18.18 -6.46
C ALA A 112 3.33 -18.02 -5.67
N PHE A 113 3.90 -16.81 -5.67
CA PHE A 113 5.17 -16.52 -4.98
C PHE A 113 5.05 -15.49 -3.86
N GLY A 114 4.02 -14.66 -3.86
CA GLY A 114 3.87 -13.60 -2.87
C GLY A 114 2.47 -13.01 -2.82
N LEU A 115 2.11 -12.50 -1.65
CA LEU A 115 0.96 -11.64 -1.43
C LEU A 115 1.44 -10.28 -0.93
N ASP A 116 0.85 -9.21 -1.42
CA ASP A 116 1.01 -7.86 -0.87
C ASP A 116 -0.35 -7.38 -0.36
N TYR A 117 -0.41 -6.99 0.91
CA TYR A 117 -1.59 -6.38 1.53
C TYR A 117 -1.37 -4.88 1.65
N THR A 118 -2.38 -4.07 1.34
CA THR A 118 -2.25 -2.61 1.43
C THR A 118 -3.58 -1.94 1.77
N LEU A 119 -3.54 -0.92 2.62
CA LEU A 119 -4.56 0.13 2.70
C LEU A 119 -4.00 1.36 1.99
N SER A 120 -4.69 1.86 0.97
CA SER A 120 -4.18 2.95 0.12
C SER A 120 -5.23 4.00 -0.23
N TYR A 121 -4.78 5.21 -0.53
CA TYR A 121 -5.55 6.21 -1.23
C TYR A 121 -5.48 5.98 -2.75
N ARG A 122 -6.64 5.73 -3.36
CA ARG A 122 -6.89 5.56 -4.80
C ARG A 122 -5.99 4.53 -5.48
N GLY A 123 -5.58 3.49 -4.77
CA GLY A 123 -4.61 2.49 -5.27
C GLY A 123 -3.19 3.05 -5.52
N LEU A 124 -2.94 4.32 -5.22
CA LEU A 124 -1.69 5.02 -5.52
C LEU A 124 -0.79 5.12 -4.29
N PHE A 125 -1.31 5.69 -3.20
CA PHE A 125 -0.53 6.00 -2.00
C PHE A 125 -0.87 5.05 -0.86
N GLY A 126 0.07 4.19 -0.45
CA GLY A 126 -0.14 3.22 0.64
C GLY A 126 0.05 3.85 2.02
N PHE A 127 -0.96 3.71 2.88
CA PHE A 127 -0.88 4.10 4.30
C PHE A 127 -0.42 2.96 5.19
N LYS A 128 -0.75 1.73 4.85
CA LYS A 128 -0.39 0.54 5.63
C LYS A 128 -0.15 -0.60 4.67
N TRP A 129 0.95 -1.33 4.81
CA TRP A 129 1.29 -2.42 3.89
C TRP A 129 2.09 -3.54 4.56
N GLN A 130 2.04 -4.70 3.92
CA GLN A 130 2.82 -5.88 4.32
C GLN A 130 3.03 -6.78 3.11
N THR A 131 4.22 -7.38 3.04
CA THR A 131 4.53 -8.42 2.06
C THR A 131 4.59 -9.78 2.74
N VAL A 132 3.97 -10.77 2.11
CA VAL A 132 3.90 -12.15 2.59
C VAL A 132 4.58 -13.04 1.54
N PRO A 133 5.87 -13.38 1.74
CA PRO A 133 6.59 -14.25 0.82
C PRO A 133 6.09 -15.69 0.99
N LEU A 134 5.40 -16.24 -0.01
CA LEU A 134 4.76 -17.56 0.10
C LEU A 134 5.74 -18.73 0.18
N ARG A 135 7.03 -18.49 -0.10
CA ARG A 135 8.11 -19.45 0.10
C ARG A 135 8.67 -19.47 1.52
N GLY A 136 8.31 -18.48 2.35
CA GLY A 136 8.75 -18.35 3.73
C GLY A 136 7.75 -18.95 4.72
N THR A 137 8.15 -19.01 6.00
CA THR A 137 7.28 -19.43 7.11
C THR A 137 6.64 -18.26 7.85
N LEU A 138 7.24 -17.08 7.74
CA LEU A 138 6.82 -15.86 8.44
C LEU A 138 6.59 -14.70 7.45
N THR A 139 5.69 -13.79 7.80
CA THR A 139 5.45 -12.55 7.05
C THR A 139 6.55 -11.51 7.27
N SER A 140 6.58 -10.46 6.45
CA SER A 140 7.26 -9.23 6.87
C SER A 140 6.52 -8.59 8.05
N MET A 141 7.18 -7.66 8.75
CA MET A 141 6.47 -6.73 9.62
C MET A 141 5.48 -5.90 8.81
N ILE A 142 4.38 -5.51 9.46
CA ILE A 142 3.47 -4.51 8.91
C ILE A 142 4.14 -3.14 9.04
N TYR A 143 4.20 -2.43 7.93
CA TYR A 143 4.62 -1.03 7.87
C TYR A 143 3.41 -0.12 7.74
N GLU A 144 3.50 1.08 8.31
CA GLU A 144 2.47 2.09 8.20
C GLU A 144 3.04 3.50 8.20
N VAL A 145 2.26 4.40 7.62
CA VAL A 145 2.43 5.85 7.74
C VAL A 145 2.06 6.26 9.16
N LYS A 146 3.01 6.88 9.85
CA LYS A 146 2.84 7.39 11.22
C LYS A 146 2.36 8.84 11.20
N GLU A 147 2.86 9.62 10.26
CA GLU A 147 2.48 11.01 10.06
C GLU A 147 2.46 11.35 8.57
N VAL A 148 1.53 12.18 8.16
CA VAL A 148 1.45 12.76 6.81
C VAL A 148 1.74 14.24 6.94
N SER A 149 2.81 14.76 6.33
CA SER A 149 3.07 16.21 6.30
C SER A 149 2.37 16.87 5.12
N ARG A 150 2.19 16.16 4.00
CA ARG A 150 1.49 16.64 2.80
C ARG A 150 0.75 15.52 2.09
N LEU A 151 -0.47 15.79 1.63
CA LEU A 151 -1.27 14.85 0.86
C LEU A 151 -2.13 15.63 -0.15
N ASP A 152 -1.56 15.89 -1.32
CA ASP A 152 -2.22 16.68 -2.35
C ASP A 152 -3.28 15.86 -3.11
N PRO A 153 -4.37 16.47 -3.59
CA PRO A 153 -5.25 15.83 -4.56
C PRO A 153 -4.53 15.60 -5.89
N ILE A 154 -4.92 14.54 -6.61
CA ILE A 154 -4.44 14.27 -7.97
C ILE A 154 -5.04 15.32 -8.93
N PRO A 155 -4.22 16.15 -9.60
CA PRO A 155 -4.72 17.22 -10.45
C PRO A 155 -5.19 16.66 -11.80
N ALA A 156 -6.37 17.07 -12.25
CA ALA A 156 -6.95 16.66 -13.53
C ALA A 156 -6.24 17.26 -14.76
N VAL A 157 -5.36 18.25 -14.56
CA VAL A 157 -4.73 19.01 -15.65
C VAL A 157 -3.28 18.56 -15.85
N ALA A 158 -2.90 18.39 -17.11
CA ALA A 158 -1.54 18.04 -17.51
C ALA A 158 -0.52 19.11 -17.05
N GLY A 159 0.70 18.67 -16.74
CA GLY A 159 1.80 19.51 -16.30
C GLY A 159 1.76 19.89 -14.82
N GLN A 160 0.66 19.66 -14.11
CA GLN A 160 0.55 19.94 -12.68
C GLN A 160 1.20 18.84 -11.84
N SER A 161 1.85 19.25 -10.75
CA SER A 161 2.47 18.35 -9.79
C SER A 161 1.63 18.19 -8.54
N PHE A 162 1.78 17.04 -7.88
CA PHE A 162 1.18 16.74 -6.59
C PHE A 162 2.12 15.86 -5.77
N GLU A 163 2.05 15.99 -4.46
CA GLU A 163 2.97 15.35 -3.54
C GLU A 163 2.26 14.63 -2.40
N PHE A 164 2.84 13.49 -2.01
CA PHE A 164 2.55 12.80 -0.77
C PHE A 164 3.82 12.74 0.08
N ALA A 165 3.89 13.50 1.17
CA ALA A 165 5.03 13.52 2.09
C ALA A 165 4.62 12.99 3.47
N TYR A 166 5.43 12.09 4.02
CA TYR A 166 5.05 11.30 5.18
C TYR A 166 6.27 10.76 5.94
N THR A 167 6.03 10.34 7.18
CA THR A 167 6.94 9.47 7.92
C THR A 167 6.31 8.09 8.08
N SER A 168 7.13 7.05 8.03
CA SER A 168 6.67 5.67 8.16
C SER A 168 7.59 4.85 9.04
N GLY A 169 7.05 3.76 9.56
CA GLY A 169 7.76 2.80 10.40
C GLY A 169 6.97 1.51 10.51
N THR A 170 7.48 0.56 11.27
CA THR A 170 6.70 -0.65 11.58
C THR A 170 5.56 -0.30 12.53
N GLU A 171 4.51 -1.12 12.55
CA GLU A 171 3.34 -0.92 13.42
C GLU A 171 3.75 -0.73 14.89
N GLN A 172 4.72 -1.51 15.38
CA GLN A 172 5.22 -1.46 16.77
C GLN A 172 6.24 -0.35 17.04
N GLN A 173 6.74 0.31 15.99
CA GLN A 173 7.77 1.34 16.15
C GLN A 173 7.17 2.60 16.79
N ILE A 174 7.84 3.11 17.83
CA ILE A 174 7.43 4.31 18.58
C ILE A 174 8.32 5.54 18.33
N ALA A 175 9.49 5.35 17.71
CA ALA A 175 10.44 6.42 17.40
C ALA A 175 11.37 5.99 16.24
N GLY A 176 12.13 6.94 15.68
CA GLY A 176 13.10 6.68 14.62
C GLY A 176 12.46 6.43 13.24
N TYR A 177 11.34 7.09 12.96
CA TYR A 177 10.60 6.94 11.71
C TYR A 177 11.40 7.44 10.50
N HIS A 178 11.08 6.89 9.33
CA HIS A 178 11.72 7.26 8.08
C HIS A 178 10.86 8.26 7.32
N ALA A 179 11.42 9.44 7.04
CA ALA A 179 10.79 10.42 6.16
C ALA A 179 10.88 9.95 4.70
N SER A 180 9.79 10.07 3.97
CA SER A 180 9.70 9.76 2.56
C SER A 180 8.71 10.69 1.89
N LYS A 181 8.89 10.90 0.60
CA LYS A 181 7.89 11.58 -0.22
C LYS A 181 7.72 10.89 -1.56
N ARG A 182 6.54 11.04 -2.13
CA ARG A 182 6.25 10.70 -3.51
C ARG A 182 5.86 11.98 -4.23
N GLU A 183 6.67 12.38 -5.19
CA GLU A 183 6.42 13.52 -6.05
C GLU A 183 5.88 12.99 -7.38
N CYS A 184 4.72 13.47 -7.79
CA CYS A 184 4.10 13.06 -9.04
C CYS A 184 3.83 14.28 -9.92
N LYS A 185 3.82 14.06 -11.24
CA LYS A 185 3.46 15.06 -12.24
C LYS A 185 2.52 14.46 -13.27
N THR A 186 1.38 15.10 -13.46
CA THR A 186 0.44 14.74 -14.54
C THR A 186 1.09 14.97 -15.89
N THR A 187 1.15 13.93 -16.70
CA THR A 187 1.78 13.96 -18.02
C THR A 187 0.77 14.20 -19.14
N GLY A 188 -0.51 13.90 -18.90
CA GLY A 188 -1.55 14.08 -19.90
C GLY A 188 -2.78 13.23 -19.62
N SER A 189 -3.57 13.05 -20.67
CA SER A 189 -4.63 12.04 -20.70
C SER A 189 -4.54 11.25 -21.99
N ARG A 190 -5.01 10.00 -21.96
CA ARG A 190 -5.09 9.14 -23.14
C ARG A 190 -6.36 8.29 -23.09
N PRO A 191 -6.83 7.73 -24.21
CA PRO A 191 -7.94 6.80 -24.20
C PRO A 191 -7.70 5.68 -23.19
N ALA A 192 -8.67 5.42 -22.31
CA ALA A 192 -8.56 4.34 -21.33
C ALA A 192 -8.46 2.96 -22.02
N SER A 193 -8.95 2.87 -23.26
CA SER A 193 -8.78 1.71 -24.15
C SER A 193 -7.32 1.36 -24.43
N ASP A 194 -6.39 2.32 -24.34
CA ASP A 194 -4.94 2.08 -24.48
C ASP A 194 -4.37 1.31 -23.28
N ILE A 195 -5.07 1.32 -22.14
CA ILE A 195 -4.71 0.56 -20.93
C ILE A 195 -5.37 -0.82 -20.98
N TYR A 196 -6.67 -0.84 -21.26
CA TYR A 196 -7.43 -2.08 -21.46
C TYR A 196 -8.60 -1.80 -22.39
N ALA A 197 -8.70 -2.56 -23.49
CA ALA A 197 -9.59 -2.26 -24.61
C ALA A 197 -11.08 -2.09 -24.25
N LYS A 198 -11.55 -2.70 -23.14
CA LYS A 198 -12.95 -2.57 -22.69
C LYS A 198 -13.23 -1.30 -21.88
N LEU A 199 -12.20 -0.52 -21.54
CA LEU A 199 -12.38 0.73 -20.80
C LEU A 199 -12.80 1.87 -21.73
N SER A 200 -13.75 2.66 -21.27
CA SER A 200 -14.21 3.89 -21.91
C SER A 200 -13.65 5.13 -21.23
N GLY A 201 -13.65 6.25 -21.96
CA GLY A 201 -13.24 7.57 -21.44
C GLY A 201 -11.74 7.82 -21.49
N GLN A 202 -11.31 8.87 -20.79
CA GLN A 202 -9.91 9.32 -20.77
C GLN A 202 -9.25 8.96 -19.44
N ALA A 203 -8.19 8.17 -19.49
CA ALA A 203 -7.34 7.91 -18.34
C ALA A 203 -6.32 9.05 -18.18
N LEU A 204 -6.22 9.57 -16.95
CA LEU A 204 -5.23 10.58 -16.59
C LEU A 204 -3.90 9.89 -16.31
N THR A 205 -2.82 10.28 -16.98
CA THR A 205 -1.49 9.69 -16.79
C THR A 205 -0.59 10.60 -15.97
N PHE A 206 0.27 10.00 -15.16
CA PHE A 206 1.26 10.73 -14.38
C PHE A 206 2.49 9.87 -14.09
N ASP A 207 3.61 10.57 -13.93
CA ASP A 207 4.89 10.00 -13.53
C ASP A 207 5.14 10.34 -12.06
N CYS A 208 5.70 9.42 -11.31
CA CYS A 208 5.99 9.60 -9.89
C CYS A 208 7.40 9.13 -9.54
N ASP A 209 8.10 9.93 -8.74
CA ASP A 209 9.34 9.59 -8.08
C ASP A 209 9.07 9.33 -6.59
N THR A 210 9.52 8.17 -6.09
CA THR A 210 9.53 7.90 -4.65
C THR A 210 10.91 8.24 -4.10
N ILE A 211 10.96 9.19 -3.18
CA ILE A 211 12.17 9.78 -2.62
C ILE A 211 12.22 9.41 -1.14
N SER A 212 13.36 8.84 -0.73
CA SER A 212 13.67 8.54 0.67
C SER A 212 15.06 9.07 0.97
N ASN A 213 15.22 9.74 2.11
CA ASN A 213 16.48 10.40 2.50
C ASN A 213 17.07 11.26 1.37
N ASN A 214 16.22 12.08 0.72
CA ASN A 214 16.58 12.95 -0.42
C ASN A 214 17.15 12.23 -1.67
N THR A 215 17.00 10.91 -1.75
CA THR A 215 17.45 10.10 -2.89
C THR A 215 16.25 9.45 -3.56
N VAL A 216 16.17 9.55 -4.90
CA VAL A 216 15.16 8.84 -5.69
C VAL A 216 15.40 7.34 -5.59
N GLN A 217 14.46 6.62 -4.97
CA GLN A 217 14.51 5.17 -4.79
C GLN A 217 13.86 4.44 -5.96
N SER A 218 12.81 5.04 -6.53
CA SER A 218 12.13 4.49 -7.69
C SER A 218 11.44 5.57 -8.50
N ARG A 219 11.27 5.30 -9.79
CA ARG A 219 10.42 6.04 -10.71
C ARG A 219 9.28 5.14 -11.17
N SER A 220 8.12 5.71 -11.44
CA SER A 220 6.96 4.93 -11.85
C SER A 220 6.02 5.71 -12.75
N LYS A 221 5.34 5.01 -13.64
CA LYS A 221 4.28 5.55 -14.50
C LYS A 221 2.95 4.95 -14.11
N TRP A 222 1.93 5.78 -14.06
CA TRP A 222 0.60 5.42 -13.59
C TRP A 222 -0.48 5.96 -14.51
N ALA A 223 -1.67 5.34 -14.42
CA ALA A 223 -2.89 5.88 -15.00
C ALA A 223 -4.06 5.78 -14.02
N LEU A 224 -4.74 6.90 -13.78
CA LEU A 224 -6.00 6.95 -13.05
C LEU A 224 -7.16 6.60 -13.99
N LEU A 225 -7.89 5.54 -13.65
CA LEU A 225 -9.01 5.03 -14.44
C LEU A 225 -10.30 5.80 -14.07
N PRO A 226 -10.93 6.55 -14.99
CA PRO A 226 -12.00 7.49 -14.66
C PRO A 226 -13.26 6.81 -14.10
N GLY A 227 -13.62 5.63 -14.62
CA GLY A 227 -14.81 4.88 -14.17
C GLY A 227 -14.65 4.23 -12.79
N TYR A 228 -13.42 4.05 -12.32
CA TYR A 228 -13.13 3.37 -11.05
C TYR A 228 -12.55 4.31 -9.99
N GLY A 229 -11.96 5.44 -10.38
CA GLY A 229 -11.35 6.39 -9.46
C GLY A 229 -10.05 5.90 -8.79
N ILE A 230 -9.44 4.83 -9.33
CA ILE A 230 -8.17 4.26 -8.86
C ILE A 230 -7.06 4.36 -9.90
N ALA A 231 -5.82 4.49 -9.43
CA ALA A 231 -4.63 4.47 -10.25
C ALA A 231 -4.08 3.05 -10.39
N VAL A 232 -3.70 2.69 -11.61
CA VAL A 232 -2.96 1.46 -11.92
C VAL A 232 -1.55 1.81 -12.34
N ILE A 233 -0.58 1.03 -11.85
CA ILE A 233 0.81 1.15 -12.25
C ILE A 233 0.99 0.55 -13.66
N LEU A 234 1.83 1.19 -14.46
CA LEU A 234 2.15 0.79 -15.83
C LEU A 234 3.63 0.42 -15.97
N GLU A 235 4.48 1.12 -15.24
CA GLU A 235 5.93 0.93 -15.24
C GLU A 235 6.48 1.28 -13.85
N SER A 236 7.51 0.55 -13.41
CA SER A 236 8.33 0.90 -12.25
C SER A 236 9.79 0.69 -12.59
N THR A 237 10.66 1.58 -12.13
CA THR A 237 12.12 1.46 -12.29
C THR A 237 12.78 1.74 -10.95
N THR A 238 13.69 0.87 -10.53
CA THR A 238 14.62 1.08 -9.42
C THR A 238 16.05 1.01 -9.95
N SER A 239 17.05 1.14 -9.08
CA SER A 239 18.46 0.92 -9.44
C SER A 239 18.76 -0.52 -9.90
N ALA A 240 17.91 -1.49 -9.56
CA ALA A 240 18.16 -2.91 -9.79
C ALA A 240 17.28 -3.52 -10.88
N ARG A 241 16.11 -2.93 -11.16
CA ARG A 241 15.10 -3.53 -12.03
C ARG A 241 14.20 -2.50 -12.70
N LYS A 242 13.71 -2.88 -13.87
CA LYS A 242 12.58 -2.25 -14.54
C LYS A 242 11.44 -3.25 -14.65
N ALA A 243 10.25 -2.86 -14.21
CA ALA A 243 9.03 -3.64 -14.27
C ALA A 243 8.02 -2.97 -15.20
N VAL A 244 7.36 -3.73 -16.06
CA VAL A 244 6.26 -3.28 -16.92
C VAL A 244 5.00 -4.06 -16.57
N PHE A 245 3.86 -3.36 -16.51
CA PHE A 245 2.57 -3.89 -16.10
C PHE A 245 1.57 -3.67 -17.22
N ARG A 246 0.93 -4.74 -17.68
CA ARG A 246 -0.14 -4.70 -18.69
C ARG A 246 -1.42 -5.23 -18.09
N VAL A 247 -2.46 -4.40 -18.06
CA VAL A 247 -3.80 -4.83 -17.66
C VAL A 247 -4.35 -5.80 -18.71
N VAL A 248 -4.80 -6.97 -18.27
CA VAL A 248 -5.39 -8.00 -19.15
C VAL A 248 -6.84 -8.30 -18.84
N ASP A 249 -7.32 -7.95 -17.64
CA ASP A 249 -8.70 -8.14 -17.23
C ASP A 249 -9.06 -7.16 -16.12
N ILE A 250 -10.31 -6.69 -16.13
CA ILE A 250 -10.90 -5.86 -15.08
C ILE A 250 -12.33 -6.35 -14.83
N GLN A 251 -12.66 -6.61 -13.56
CA GLN A 251 -13.98 -7.07 -13.13
C GLN A 251 -14.39 -6.30 -11.86
N GLY A 252 -15.50 -5.57 -11.89
CA GLY A 252 -15.99 -4.80 -10.73
C GLY A 252 -17.33 -4.13 -11.00
#